data_AF-A0A7J2JNY1-F1
#
_entry.id   AF-A0A7J2JNY1-F1
#
_cell.length_a   1.000
_cell.length_b   1.000
_cell.length_c   1.000
_cell.angle_alpha   90.00
_cell.angle_beta   90.00
_cell.angle_gamma   90.00
#
_symmetry.space_group_name_H-M   'P 1'
#
loop_
_entity.id
_entity.type
_entity.pdbx_description
1 polymer ?
#
loop_
_entity_poly.entity_id
_entity_poly.type
_entity_poly.pdbx_seq_one_letter_code
_entity_poly.pdbx_strand_id
1 'polypeptide(L)'
;MGPNETRENALRIAWGITGSGCYIRECFEVFHRVKMKYPVKITTFLSRAGEEVARMYGLADKLGEISPGGYYEEIVTEDSTGWSCTYSGRFMLRRYDALLVAPATSNTVAKIVCGIADTIITTIVSQALKGGMPVFILPSDAVDETTIPCYINRDVCTQCMDCVGRCPYGAILELDGLPYIDLLRCHGCRECETFCPVNAISCFQRAKIVIRDLDRENIEKLRRMEGIKVIEHPESIEEIVRELLVGGGT
;
A
#
# COMPACT_ATOMS: atom_id res chain seq x y z
N MET A 1 -26.33 -5.24 30.65
CA MET A 1 -27.20 -6.01 29.75
C MET A 1 -27.53 -5.14 28.55
N GLY A 2 -27.37 -5.68 27.34
CA GLY A 2 -27.76 -5.07 26.07
C GLY A 2 -26.58 -4.75 25.14
N PRO A 3 -26.62 -5.16 23.87
CA PRO A 3 -27.11 -6.43 23.36
C PRO A 3 -25.98 -7.22 22.68
N ASN A 4 -26.21 -8.52 22.59
CA ASN A 4 -25.50 -9.44 21.74
C ASN A 4 -25.77 -9.03 20.28
N GLU A 5 -25.11 -7.99 19.78
CA GLU A 5 -25.02 -7.72 18.35
C GLU A 5 -24.19 -8.86 17.77
N THR A 6 -24.91 -9.82 17.19
CA THR A 6 -24.39 -10.81 16.24
C THR A 6 -23.18 -10.23 15.52
N ARG A 7 -21.99 -10.77 15.82
CA ARG A 7 -20.85 -10.64 14.91
C ARG A 7 -21.35 -11.18 13.57
N GLU A 8 -21.80 -10.29 12.68
CA GLU A 8 -21.85 -10.63 11.26
C GLU A 8 -20.48 -11.21 10.94
N ASN A 9 -20.49 -12.44 10.44
CA ASN A 9 -19.37 -13.38 10.36
C ASN A 9 -18.22 -12.94 9.41
N ALA A 10 -18.12 -11.63 9.14
CA ALA A 10 -17.14 -11.06 8.26
C ALA A 10 -15.85 -10.70 9.02
N LEU A 11 -14.73 -11.25 8.56
CA LEU A 11 -13.40 -10.95 9.09
C LEU A 11 -13.07 -9.47 8.83
N ARG A 12 -12.56 -8.77 9.83
CA ARG A 12 -12.23 -7.35 9.78
C ARG A 12 -10.73 -7.18 9.66
N ILE A 13 -10.30 -6.74 8.49
CA ILE A 13 -8.88 -6.59 8.16
C ILE A 13 -8.55 -5.11 8.09
N ALA A 14 -7.47 -4.72 8.76
CA ALA A 14 -6.82 -3.44 8.51
C ALA A 14 -5.70 -3.64 7.48
N TRP A 15 -5.74 -2.91 6.36
CA TRP A 15 -4.71 -2.94 5.34
C TRP A 15 -3.93 -1.61 5.35
N GLY A 16 -2.64 -1.65 5.70
CA GLY A 16 -1.74 -0.51 5.68
C GLY A 16 -0.91 -0.42 4.40
N ILE A 17 -0.89 0.75 3.78
CA ILE A 17 -0.10 1.06 2.59
C ILE A 17 0.93 2.14 2.91
N THR A 18 2.18 1.87 2.55
CA THR A 18 3.31 2.81 2.66
C THR A 18 3.77 3.27 1.28
N GLY A 19 4.67 4.26 1.22
CA GLY A 19 5.16 4.85 -0.04
C GLY A 19 6.10 3.98 -0.85
N SER A 20 5.70 2.76 -1.18
CA SER A 20 6.46 1.84 -2.03
C SER A 20 5.67 1.44 -3.26
N GLY A 21 6.30 1.53 -4.43
CA GLY A 21 5.76 1.01 -5.68
C GLY A 21 5.92 -0.50 -5.85
N CYS A 22 6.78 -1.13 -5.05
CA CYS A 22 7.00 -2.56 -5.10
C CYS A 22 5.72 -3.29 -4.67
N TYR A 23 5.22 -4.18 -5.51
CA TYR A 23 4.03 -4.99 -5.26
C TYR A 23 2.72 -4.25 -4.98
N ILE A 24 2.64 -2.92 -5.09
CA ILE A 24 1.43 -2.20 -4.67
C ILE A 24 0.21 -2.60 -5.52
N ARG A 25 0.40 -2.85 -6.82
CA ARG A 25 -0.67 -3.25 -7.74
C ARG A 25 -1.06 -4.72 -7.52
N GLU A 26 -0.08 -5.57 -7.28
CA GLU A 26 -0.27 -6.98 -6.96
C GLU A 26 -0.99 -7.16 -5.63
N CYS A 27 -0.62 -6.39 -4.60
CA CYS A 27 -1.34 -6.33 -3.32
C CYS A 27 -2.80 -5.92 -3.55
N PHE A 28 -3.06 -4.88 -4.34
CA PHE A 28 -4.42 -4.48 -4.69
C PHE A 28 -5.20 -5.63 -5.36
N GLU A 29 -4.62 -6.30 -6.34
CA GLU A 29 -5.25 -7.44 -7.03
C GLU A 29 -5.59 -8.59 -6.07
N VAL A 30 -4.69 -8.91 -5.13
CA VAL A 30 -4.92 -9.94 -4.12
C VAL A 30 -6.03 -9.51 -3.15
N PHE A 31 -6.01 -8.27 -2.64
CA PHE A 31 -7.07 -7.78 -1.75
C PHE A 31 -8.43 -7.69 -2.44
N HIS A 32 -8.47 -7.27 -3.70
CA HIS A 32 -9.69 -7.26 -4.52
C HIS A 32 -10.24 -8.69 -4.68
N ARG A 33 -9.38 -9.66 -5.02
CA ARG A 33 -9.76 -11.06 -5.12
C ARG A 33 -10.28 -11.62 -3.78
N VAL A 34 -9.60 -11.29 -2.68
CA VAL A 34 -10.00 -11.66 -1.32
C VAL A 34 -11.38 -11.07 -0.98
N LYS A 35 -11.60 -9.79 -1.31
CA LYS A 35 -12.87 -9.10 -1.10
C LYS A 35 -14.05 -9.76 -1.81
N MET A 36 -13.80 -10.25 -3.03
CA MET A 36 -14.82 -10.92 -3.85
C MET A 36 -15.10 -12.36 -3.42
N LYS A 37 -14.10 -13.05 -2.86
CA LYS A 37 -14.17 -14.49 -2.57
C LYS A 37 -14.59 -14.82 -1.14
N TYR A 38 -14.30 -13.92 -0.19
CA TYR A 38 -14.46 -14.19 1.24
C TYR A 38 -15.34 -13.13 1.92
N PRO A 39 -16.07 -13.48 2.99
CA PRO A 39 -16.81 -12.50 3.77
C PRO A 39 -15.83 -11.67 4.60
N VAL A 40 -15.33 -10.58 4.04
CA VAL A 40 -14.35 -9.69 4.69
C VAL A 40 -14.75 -8.22 4.59
N LYS A 41 -14.44 -7.47 5.64
CA LYS A 41 -14.48 -6.00 5.68
C LYS A 41 -13.04 -5.51 5.78
N ILE A 42 -12.62 -4.65 4.86
CA ILE A 42 -11.23 -4.20 4.75
C ILE A 42 -11.20 -2.69 4.88
N THR A 43 -10.60 -2.17 5.95
CA THR A 43 -10.28 -0.74 6.08
C THR A 43 -8.88 -0.51 5.55
N THR A 44 -8.74 0.43 4.61
CA THR A 44 -7.45 0.81 4.04
C THR A 44 -6.88 2.00 4.79
N PHE A 45 -5.63 1.91 5.23
CA PHE A 45 -4.86 2.95 5.90
C PHE A 45 -3.69 3.37 5.03
N LEU A 46 -3.54 4.65 4.73
CA LEU A 46 -2.45 5.17 3.91
C LEU A 46 -1.61 6.16 4.71
N SER A 47 -0.30 5.93 4.76
CA SER A 47 0.65 7.01 5.06
C SER A 47 0.59 8.09 3.96
N ARG A 48 1.08 9.30 4.23
CA ARG A 48 1.17 10.37 3.21
C ARG A 48 1.86 9.91 1.92
N ALA A 49 3.03 9.28 2.07
CA ALA A 49 3.74 8.72 0.93
C ALA A 49 2.98 7.56 0.27
N GLY A 50 2.24 6.76 1.05
CA GLY A 50 1.38 5.70 0.52
C GLY A 50 0.24 6.23 -0.35
N GLU A 51 -0.35 7.37 0.02
CA GLU A 51 -1.38 8.03 -0.78
C GLU A 51 -0.84 8.56 -2.11
N GLU A 52 0.30 9.25 -2.08
CA GLU A 52 0.98 9.73 -3.29
C GLU A 52 1.33 8.58 -4.24
N VAL A 53 1.90 7.51 -3.70
CA VAL A 53 2.27 6.33 -4.47
C VAL A 53 1.03 5.59 -4.98
N ALA A 54 -0.01 5.36 -4.17
CA ALA A 54 -1.23 4.72 -4.65
C ALA A 54 -1.85 5.46 -5.84
N ARG A 55 -1.85 6.80 -5.81
CA ARG A 55 -2.30 7.63 -6.95
C ARG A 55 -1.39 7.49 -8.17
N MET A 56 -0.09 7.62 -7.99
CA MET A 56 0.92 7.49 -9.05
C MET A 56 0.88 6.12 -9.75
N TYR A 57 0.40 5.09 -9.05
CA TYR A 57 0.26 3.72 -9.55
C TYR A 57 -1.17 3.38 -10.03
N GLY A 58 -2.05 4.38 -10.14
CA GLY A 58 -3.40 4.22 -10.69
C GLY A 58 -4.35 3.43 -9.80
N LEU A 59 -4.13 3.47 -8.49
CA LEU A 59 -4.92 2.76 -7.49
C LEU A 59 -5.82 3.68 -6.67
N ALA A 60 -5.54 4.98 -6.57
CA ALA A 60 -6.30 5.90 -5.70
C ALA A 60 -7.83 5.77 -5.87
N ASP A 61 -8.33 5.83 -7.11
CA ASP A 61 -9.77 5.73 -7.40
C ASP A 61 -10.30 4.29 -7.26
N LYS A 62 -9.41 3.29 -7.36
CA LYS A 62 -9.75 1.86 -7.29
C LYS A 62 -9.81 1.33 -5.86
N LEU A 63 -9.16 1.99 -4.90
CA LEU A 63 -9.19 1.57 -3.49
C LEU A 63 -10.63 1.49 -2.94
N GLY A 64 -11.56 2.27 -3.51
CA GLY A 64 -12.99 2.18 -3.18
C GLY A 64 -13.65 0.83 -3.52
N GLU A 65 -13.08 0.05 -4.44
CA GLU A 65 -13.54 -1.31 -4.74
C GLU A 65 -13.25 -2.29 -3.59
N ILE A 66 -12.24 -2.00 -2.76
CA ILE A 66 -11.86 -2.79 -1.59
C ILE A 66 -12.49 -2.21 -0.32
N SER A 67 -12.47 -0.88 -0.19
CA SER A 67 -12.91 -0.10 0.96
C SER A 67 -13.95 0.95 0.53
N PRO A 68 -15.22 0.58 0.32
CA PRO A 68 -16.27 1.45 -0.22
C PRO A 68 -16.76 2.57 0.73
N GLY A 69 -16.24 2.68 1.95
CA GLY A 69 -16.61 3.72 2.93
C GLY A 69 -17.59 3.27 4.03
N GLY A 70 -17.96 2.00 4.07
CA GLY A 70 -18.75 1.42 5.16
C GLY A 70 -17.98 1.31 6.49
N TYR A 71 -18.67 0.88 7.55
CA TYR A 71 -18.02 0.66 8.85
C TYR A 71 -17.08 -0.56 8.80
N TYR A 72 -15.79 -0.35 9.09
CA TYR A 72 -14.67 -1.27 8.81
C TYR A 72 -14.33 -1.43 7.32
N GLU A 73 -14.71 -0.44 6.51
CA GLU A 73 -14.45 -0.38 5.08
C GLU A 73 -14.04 1.03 4.65
N GLU A 74 -13.49 1.82 5.58
CA GLU A 74 -13.06 3.18 5.35
C GLU A 74 -11.73 3.24 4.58
N ILE A 75 -11.51 4.34 3.86
CA ILE A 75 -10.17 4.74 3.39
C ILE A 75 -9.69 5.85 4.33
N VAL A 76 -8.62 5.57 5.05
CA VAL A 76 -8.12 6.40 6.15
C VAL A 76 -6.72 6.90 5.80
N THR A 77 -6.59 8.21 5.62
CA THR A 77 -5.31 8.89 5.37
C THR A 77 -4.86 9.66 6.61
N GLU A 78 -3.58 10.05 6.67
CA GLU A 78 -3.07 10.87 7.77
C GLU A 78 -3.83 12.19 7.94
N ASP A 79 -4.22 12.81 6.82
CA ASP A 79 -4.96 14.07 6.84
C ASP A 79 -6.40 13.88 7.37
N SER A 80 -7.01 12.72 7.12
CA SER A 80 -8.36 12.39 7.64
C SER A 80 -8.41 12.14 9.15
N THR A 81 -7.30 11.69 9.76
CA THR A 81 -7.26 11.32 11.18
C THR A 81 -6.56 12.32 12.09
N GLY A 82 -5.89 13.32 11.50
CA GLY A 82 -4.97 14.19 12.20
C GLY A 82 -3.75 13.44 12.78
N TRP A 83 -2.91 14.18 13.50
CA TRP A 83 -1.62 13.70 14.02
C TRP A 83 -1.71 12.55 15.03
N SER A 84 -2.84 12.39 15.72
CA SER A 84 -3.00 11.42 16.81
C SER A 84 -3.51 10.04 16.36
N CYS A 85 -3.86 9.86 15.07
CA CYS A 85 -4.52 8.65 14.56
C CYS A 85 -5.71 8.24 15.46
N THR A 86 -6.87 8.88 15.26
CA THR A 86 -8.10 8.62 16.05
C THR A 86 -8.60 7.16 16.00
N TYR A 87 -8.11 6.36 15.05
CA TYR A 87 -8.43 4.94 14.90
C TYR A 87 -7.59 4.02 15.80
N SER A 88 -6.53 4.52 16.43
CA SER A 88 -5.63 3.78 17.34
C SER A 88 -6.36 2.93 18.38
N GLY A 89 -7.46 3.44 18.94
CA GLY A 89 -8.28 2.71 19.91
C GLY A 89 -8.88 1.41 19.37
N ARG A 90 -9.18 1.32 18.06
CA ARG A 90 -9.70 0.09 17.43
C ARG A 90 -8.66 -1.03 17.46
N PHE A 91 -7.38 -0.69 17.32
CA PHE A 91 -6.28 -1.65 17.33
C PHE A 91 -6.02 -2.20 18.74
N MET A 92 -5.95 -1.32 19.75
CA MET A 92 -5.78 -1.74 21.15
C MET A 92 -6.93 -2.62 21.65
N LEU A 93 -8.17 -2.31 21.24
CA LEU A 93 -9.36 -3.07 21.60
C LEU A 93 -9.61 -4.30 20.73
N ARG A 94 -8.66 -4.66 19.83
CA ARG A 94 -8.77 -5.78 18.88
C ARG A 94 -10.11 -5.79 18.12
N ARG A 95 -10.49 -4.62 17.60
CA ARG A 95 -11.70 -4.47 16.78
C ARG A 95 -11.50 -4.93 15.33
N TYR A 96 -10.24 -4.97 14.88
CA TYR A 96 -9.80 -5.71 13.72
C TYR A 96 -9.29 -7.09 14.15
N ASP A 97 -9.39 -8.07 13.26
CA ASP A 97 -8.90 -9.43 13.48
C ASP A 97 -7.41 -9.56 13.11
N ALA A 98 -6.94 -8.77 12.14
CA ALA A 98 -5.54 -8.69 11.74
C ALA A 98 -5.19 -7.33 11.12
N LEU A 99 -3.91 -6.98 11.19
CA LEU A 99 -3.30 -5.87 10.44
C LEU A 99 -2.31 -6.43 9.40
N LEU A 100 -2.50 -6.07 8.14
CA LEU A 100 -1.54 -6.36 7.07
C LEU A 100 -0.95 -5.04 6.55
N VAL A 101 0.36 -4.86 6.65
CA VAL A 101 1.07 -3.71 6.05
C VAL A 101 1.76 -4.18 4.78
N ALA A 102 1.17 -3.86 3.62
CA ALA A 102 1.62 -4.36 2.33
C ALA A 102 1.32 -3.36 1.20
N PRO A 103 2.34 -2.78 0.55
CA PRO A 103 3.76 -2.90 0.83
C PRO A 103 4.23 -2.01 2.01
N ALA A 104 5.33 -2.41 2.66
CA ALA A 104 6.05 -1.66 3.69
C ALA A 104 7.42 -1.19 3.17
N THR A 105 7.69 0.11 3.14
CA THR A 105 9.00 0.68 2.76
C THR A 105 10.08 0.33 3.77
N SER A 106 11.36 0.32 3.37
CA SER A 106 12.51 0.27 4.27
C SER A 106 12.43 1.32 5.38
N ASN A 107 11.98 2.53 5.07
CA ASN A 107 11.75 3.59 6.06
C ASN A 107 10.73 3.17 7.13
N THR A 108 9.58 2.62 6.72
CA THR A 108 8.58 2.13 7.67
C THR A 108 9.10 0.93 8.48
N VAL A 109 9.78 -0.02 7.84
CA VAL A 109 10.37 -1.18 8.52
C VAL A 109 11.39 -0.73 9.57
N ALA A 110 12.30 0.18 9.22
CA ALA A 110 13.28 0.74 10.14
C ALA A 110 12.61 1.45 11.33
N LYS A 111 11.57 2.25 11.09
CA LYS A 111 10.79 2.89 12.16
C LYS A 111 10.17 1.87 13.11
N ILE A 112 9.54 0.82 12.58
CA ILE A 112 8.92 -0.24 13.40
C ILE A 112 9.99 -0.95 14.26
N VAL A 113 11.12 -1.35 13.66
CA VAL A 113 12.23 -2.01 14.36
C VAL A 113 12.78 -1.15 15.48
N CYS A 114 12.86 0.17 15.28
CA CYS A 114 13.31 1.13 16.29
C CYS A 114 12.20 1.57 17.28
N GLY A 115 10.97 1.07 17.14
CA GLY A 115 9.83 1.46 17.97
C GLY A 115 9.31 2.89 17.73
N ILE A 116 9.66 3.51 16.60
CA ILE A 116 9.17 4.83 16.20
C ILE A 116 7.74 4.71 15.67
N ALA A 117 6.82 5.49 16.23
CA ALA A 117 5.40 5.49 15.89
C ALA A 117 4.91 6.92 15.57
N ASP A 118 5.37 7.48 14.45
CA ASP A 118 5.16 8.88 14.04
C ASP A 118 4.39 9.06 12.72
N THR A 119 4.04 7.96 12.05
CA THR A 119 3.12 7.90 10.90
C THR A 119 1.86 7.13 11.27
N ILE A 120 0.79 7.21 10.49
CA ILE A 120 -0.41 6.40 10.73
C ILE A 120 -0.08 4.90 10.74
N ILE A 121 0.75 4.43 9.81
CA ILE A 121 1.12 3.02 9.66
C ILE A 121 1.93 2.53 10.86
N THR A 122 2.98 3.26 11.24
CA THR A 122 3.81 2.88 12.40
C THR A 122 3.01 2.95 13.70
N THR A 123 2.07 3.89 13.79
CA THR A 123 1.16 4.02 14.95
C THR A 123 0.23 2.81 15.05
N ILE A 124 -0.49 2.46 13.99
CA ILE A 124 -1.41 1.32 14.03
C ILE A 124 -0.67 -0.01 14.27
N VAL A 125 0.56 -0.17 13.76
CA VAL A 125 1.42 -1.32 14.09
C VAL A 125 1.74 -1.34 15.58
N SER A 126 2.23 -0.24 16.15
CA SER A 126 2.53 -0.16 17.59
C SER A 126 1.30 -0.47 18.46
N GLN A 127 0.13 0.03 18.09
CA GLN A 127 -1.12 -0.20 18.83
C GLN A 127 -1.66 -1.62 18.64
N ALA A 128 -1.50 -2.22 17.46
CA ALA A 128 -1.86 -3.60 17.18
C ALA A 128 -1.08 -4.56 18.08
N LEU A 129 0.24 -4.35 18.20
CA LEU A 129 1.12 -5.17 19.03
C LEU A 129 0.77 -5.04 20.51
N LYS A 130 0.53 -3.82 21.00
CA LYS A 130 0.05 -3.58 22.37
C LYS A 130 -1.29 -4.26 22.66
N GLY A 131 -2.16 -4.36 21.66
CA GLY A 131 -3.43 -5.07 21.75
C GLY A 131 -3.33 -6.59 21.59
N GLY A 132 -2.14 -7.15 21.30
CA GLY A 132 -1.98 -8.58 21.01
C GLY A 132 -2.69 -9.02 19.72
N MET A 133 -2.84 -8.11 18.75
CA MET A 133 -3.41 -8.40 17.44
C MET A 133 -2.30 -8.88 16.49
N PRO A 134 -2.54 -9.93 15.67
CA PRO A 134 -1.54 -10.39 14.70
C PRO A 134 -1.27 -9.31 13.64
N VAL A 135 0.02 -9.06 13.40
CA VAL A 135 0.50 -8.10 12.39
C VAL A 135 1.30 -8.84 11.33
N PHE A 136 0.95 -8.64 10.06
CA PHE A 136 1.67 -9.17 8.92
C PHE A 136 2.29 -8.02 8.13
N ILE A 137 3.55 -8.14 7.73
CA ILE A 137 4.26 -7.07 7.03
C ILE A 137 4.90 -7.65 5.78
N LEU A 138 4.68 -7.01 4.63
CA LEU A 138 5.37 -7.28 3.36
C LEU A 138 6.43 -6.18 3.13
N PRO A 139 7.70 -6.39 3.49
CA PRO A 139 8.77 -5.44 3.18
C PRO A 139 8.95 -5.34 1.66
N SER A 140 9.14 -4.11 1.19
CA SER A 140 9.42 -3.86 -0.24
C SER A 140 10.77 -4.42 -0.66
N ASP A 141 11.72 -4.46 0.28
CA ASP A 141 13.07 -4.97 0.08
C ASP A 141 13.17 -6.48 0.36
N ALA A 142 12.03 -7.20 0.35
CA ALA A 142 12.03 -8.67 0.42
C ALA A 142 12.49 -9.31 -0.89
N VAL A 143 12.45 -8.56 -2.00
CA VAL A 143 12.83 -9.00 -3.34
C VAL A 143 13.78 -7.99 -4.00
N ASP A 144 14.59 -8.45 -4.94
CA ASP A 144 15.58 -7.64 -5.66
C ASP A 144 15.01 -6.93 -6.90
N GLU A 145 13.69 -6.74 -6.93
CA GLU A 145 12.98 -6.09 -8.02
C GLU A 145 11.95 -5.08 -7.50
N THR A 146 11.73 -4.02 -8.27
CA THR A 146 10.69 -3.02 -7.99
C THR A 146 9.99 -2.61 -9.27
N THR A 147 8.79 -2.05 -9.12
CA THR A 147 8.04 -1.46 -10.21
C THR A 147 8.32 0.03 -10.22
N ILE A 148 8.82 0.56 -11.34
CA ILE A 148 9.06 2.00 -11.49
C ILE A 148 7.81 2.73 -11.98
N PRO A 149 7.56 3.97 -11.54
CA PRO A 149 6.43 4.74 -12.04
C PRO A 149 6.63 5.15 -13.50
N CYS A 150 5.64 5.84 -14.07
CA CYS A 150 5.75 6.39 -15.42
C CYS A 150 6.98 7.28 -15.58
N TYR A 151 7.79 7.03 -16.60
CA TYR A 151 8.96 7.83 -16.94
C TYR A 151 9.08 8.02 -18.45
N ILE A 152 9.87 9.02 -18.86
CA ILE A 152 10.17 9.31 -20.26
C ILE A 152 11.64 8.98 -20.51
N ASN A 153 11.91 8.05 -21.42
CA ASN A 153 13.24 7.77 -21.93
C ASN A 153 13.70 8.92 -22.84
N ARG A 154 14.66 9.71 -22.35
CA ARG A 154 15.18 10.89 -23.05
C ARG A 154 15.98 10.56 -24.29
N ASP A 155 16.57 9.36 -24.35
CA ASP A 155 17.36 8.92 -25.51
C ASP A 155 16.47 8.55 -26.71
N VAL A 156 15.19 8.26 -26.45
CA VAL A 156 14.20 7.88 -27.47
C VAL A 156 13.24 9.03 -27.79
N CYS A 157 13.04 9.95 -26.85
CA CYS A 157 12.08 11.04 -26.98
C CYS A 157 12.44 12.02 -28.12
N THR A 158 11.50 12.24 -29.04
CA THR A 158 11.63 13.21 -30.15
C THR A 158 11.20 14.63 -29.80
N GLN A 159 10.79 14.87 -28.55
CA GLN A 159 10.39 16.20 -28.04
C GLN A 159 9.20 16.81 -28.82
N CYS A 160 8.28 15.99 -29.34
CA CYS A 160 7.10 16.46 -30.09
C CYS A 160 6.04 17.17 -29.23
N MET A 161 6.15 17.09 -27.89
CA MET A 161 5.21 17.65 -26.90
C MET A 161 3.76 17.16 -26.94
N ASP A 162 3.41 16.19 -27.79
CA ASP A 162 2.05 15.62 -27.84
C ASP A 162 1.57 15.11 -26.48
N CYS A 163 2.47 14.51 -25.69
CA CYS A 163 2.16 13.98 -24.38
C CYS A 163 1.76 15.07 -23.35
N VAL A 164 2.27 16.30 -23.49
CA VAL A 164 1.94 17.44 -22.62
C VAL A 164 0.46 17.81 -22.81
N GLY A 165 0.01 17.94 -24.06
CA GLY A 165 -1.37 18.31 -24.38
C GLY A 165 -2.40 17.20 -24.20
N ARG A 166 -1.98 15.93 -24.18
CA ARG A 166 -2.88 14.77 -24.08
C ARG A 166 -3.03 14.19 -22.68
N CYS A 167 -2.24 14.64 -21.70
CA CYS A 167 -2.36 14.11 -20.35
C CYS A 167 -3.68 14.60 -19.69
N PRO A 168 -4.64 13.71 -19.38
CA PRO A 168 -5.94 14.13 -18.84
C PRO A 168 -5.84 14.78 -17.44
N TYR A 169 -4.76 14.50 -16.72
CA TYR A 169 -4.50 15.03 -15.38
C TYR A 169 -3.54 16.23 -15.38
N GLY A 170 -3.05 16.67 -16.54
CA GLY A 170 -2.05 17.74 -16.62
C GLY A 170 -0.75 17.41 -15.86
N ALA A 171 -0.40 16.13 -15.77
CA ALA A 171 0.77 15.64 -15.06
C ALA A 171 2.06 15.72 -15.90
N ILE A 172 1.95 15.87 -17.21
CA ILE A 172 3.11 16.02 -18.10
C ILE A 172 3.26 17.51 -18.42
N LEU A 173 4.40 18.06 -18.05
CA LEU A 173 4.75 19.48 -18.17
C LEU A 173 5.90 19.66 -19.16
N GLU A 174 5.98 20.82 -19.78
CA GLU A 174 7.16 21.25 -20.53
C GLU A 174 8.13 21.96 -19.57
N LEU A 175 9.37 21.50 -19.51
CA LEU A 175 10.45 22.12 -18.75
C LEU A 175 11.70 22.16 -19.64
N ASP A 176 12.22 23.37 -19.88
CA ASP A 176 13.39 23.61 -20.74
C ASP A 176 13.28 22.97 -22.13
N GLY A 177 12.09 23.01 -22.74
CA GLY A 177 11.82 22.40 -24.05
C GLY A 177 11.82 20.87 -24.03
N LEU A 178 11.69 20.24 -22.86
CA LEU A 178 11.58 18.79 -22.68
C LEU A 178 10.30 18.42 -21.94
N PRO A 179 9.63 17.30 -22.31
CA PRO A 179 8.50 16.80 -21.52
C PRO A 179 9.02 16.18 -20.22
N TYR A 180 8.33 16.48 -19.12
CA TYR A 180 8.63 16.00 -17.77
C TYR A 180 7.34 15.53 -17.10
N ILE A 181 7.36 14.36 -16.45
CA ILE A 181 6.21 13.84 -15.71
C ILE A 181 6.32 14.28 -14.26
N ASP A 182 5.40 15.13 -13.81
CA ASP A 182 5.16 15.41 -12.40
C ASP A 182 4.44 14.22 -11.77
N LEU A 183 5.21 13.36 -11.10
CA LEU A 183 4.71 12.15 -10.43
C LEU A 183 3.72 12.45 -9.30
N LEU A 184 3.76 13.65 -8.70
CA LEU A 184 2.79 14.07 -7.68
C LEU A 184 1.45 14.51 -8.29
N ARG A 185 1.36 14.68 -9.61
CA ARG A 185 0.10 14.87 -10.34
C ARG A 185 -0.31 13.66 -11.15
N CYS A 186 0.61 12.72 -11.38
CA CYS A 186 0.35 11.53 -12.17
C CYS A 186 -0.67 10.62 -11.46
N HIS A 187 -1.72 10.24 -12.19
CA HIS A 187 -2.71 9.25 -11.74
C HIS A 187 -2.43 7.84 -12.28
N GLY A 188 -1.25 7.59 -12.87
CA GLY A 188 -0.88 6.26 -13.34
C GLY A 188 -1.83 5.65 -14.38
N CYS A 189 -2.57 6.46 -15.14
CA CYS A 189 -3.58 5.98 -16.10
C CYS A 189 -3.00 5.33 -17.37
N ARG A 190 -1.70 5.51 -17.62
CA ARG A 190 -0.93 4.91 -18.74
C ARG A 190 -1.34 5.34 -20.14
N GLU A 191 -2.25 6.30 -20.25
CA GLU A 191 -2.66 6.90 -21.51
C GLU A 191 -1.46 7.40 -22.33
N CYS A 192 -0.49 8.04 -21.66
CA CYS A 192 0.73 8.54 -22.27
C CYS A 192 1.59 7.46 -22.96
N GLU A 193 1.56 6.20 -22.52
CA GLU A 193 2.23 5.09 -23.22
C GLU A 193 1.60 4.86 -24.59
N THR A 194 0.27 4.94 -24.67
CA THR A 194 -0.51 4.61 -25.88
C THR A 194 -0.29 5.61 -27.00
N PHE A 195 -0.15 6.90 -26.67
CA PHE A 195 -0.09 7.96 -27.69
C PHE A 195 1.32 8.28 -28.15
N CYS A 196 2.35 7.83 -27.44
CA CYS A 196 3.73 8.16 -27.78
C CYS A 196 4.14 7.39 -29.04
N PRO A 197 4.31 8.05 -30.20
CA PRO A 197 4.53 7.36 -31.48
C PRO A 197 5.87 6.61 -31.52
N VAL A 198 6.81 6.97 -30.64
CA VAL A 198 8.15 6.39 -30.55
C VAL A 198 8.35 5.51 -29.30
N ASN A 199 7.28 5.25 -28.53
CA ASN A 199 7.33 4.46 -27.30
C ASN A 199 8.39 4.96 -26.30
N ALA A 200 8.61 6.27 -26.22
CA ALA A 200 9.55 6.87 -25.26
C ALA A 200 9.00 6.90 -23.82
N ILE A 201 7.71 6.66 -23.62
CA ILE A 201 7.07 6.68 -22.29
C ILE A 201 6.79 5.25 -21.86
N SER A 202 7.18 4.91 -20.64
CA SER A 202 6.92 3.59 -20.05
C SER A 202 6.46 3.73 -18.61
N CYS A 203 5.46 2.96 -18.22
CA CYS A 203 4.86 2.93 -16.90
C CYS A 203 4.95 1.52 -16.33
N PHE A 204 5.27 1.43 -15.04
CA PHE A 204 5.21 0.16 -14.29
C PHE A 204 6.15 -0.91 -14.82
N GLN A 205 7.29 -0.50 -15.37
CA GLN A 205 8.34 -1.42 -15.76
C GLN A 205 9.00 -2.02 -14.51
N ARG A 206 9.42 -3.28 -14.58
CA ARG A 206 10.22 -3.89 -13.52
C ARG A 206 11.69 -3.48 -13.66
N ALA A 207 12.29 -3.10 -12.54
CA ALA A 207 13.71 -2.78 -12.44
C ALA A 207 14.35 -3.59 -11.32
N LYS A 208 15.57 -4.08 -11.56
CA LYS A 208 16.37 -4.71 -10.51
C LYS A 208 16.93 -3.66 -9.57
N ILE A 209 16.90 -3.95 -8.28
CA ILE A 209 17.45 -3.09 -7.23
C ILE A 209 18.47 -3.84 -6.40
N VAL A 210 19.39 -3.09 -5.81
CA VAL A 210 20.33 -3.62 -4.82
C VAL A 210 19.80 -3.27 -3.44
N ILE A 211 19.47 -4.30 -2.67
CA ILE A 211 19.06 -4.14 -1.27
C ILE A 211 20.31 -3.87 -0.43
N ARG A 212 20.30 -2.81 0.37
CA ARG A 212 21.41 -2.46 1.26
C ARG A 212 21.45 -3.41 2.45
N ASP A 213 22.63 -3.66 2.99
CA ASP A 213 22.81 -4.55 4.15
C ASP A 213 21.96 -4.11 5.35
N LEU A 214 21.86 -2.80 5.59
CA LEU A 214 21.00 -2.23 6.65
C LEU A 214 19.53 -2.63 6.50
N ASP A 215 19.01 -2.66 5.26
CA ASP A 215 17.60 -3.00 5.02
C ASP A 215 17.37 -4.50 5.27
N ARG A 216 18.31 -5.37 4.87
CA ARG A 216 18.30 -6.80 5.24
C ARG A 216 18.33 -7.00 6.74
N GLU A 217 19.22 -6.32 7.45
CA GLU A 217 19.33 -6.41 8.92
C GLU A 217 18.04 -5.97 9.61
N ASN A 218 17.38 -4.93 9.11
CA ASN A 218 16.12 -4.47 9.66
C ASN A 218 14.98 -5.47 9.41
N ILE A 219 14.94 -6.12 8.24
CA ILE A 219 13.98 -7.21 7.98
C ILE A 219 14.24 -8.39 8.95
N GLU A 220 15.50 -8.75 9.19
CA GLU A 220 15.85 -9.80 10.16
C GLU A 220 15.45 -9.45 11.60
N LYS A 221 15.63 -8.20 12.01
CA LYS A 221 15.13 -7.72 13.31
C LYS A 221 13.61 -7.77 13.37
N LEU A 222 12.93 -7.36 12.30
CA LEU A 222 11.48 -7.39 12.19
C LEU A 222 10.92 -8.81 12.33
N ARG A 223 11.57 -9.81 11.71
CA ARG A 223 11.21 -11.24 11.83
C ARG A 223 11.26 -11.77 13.27
N ARG A 224 12.06 -11.16 14.15
CA ARG A 224 12.23 -11.57 15.56
C ARG A 224 11.30 -10.86 16.52
N MET A 225 10.55 -9.86 16.05
CA MET A 225 9.62 -9.11 16.91
C MET A 225 8.37 -9.94 17.20
N GLU A 226 7.99 -10.04 18.48
CA GLU A 226 6.79 -10.75 18.91
C GLU A 226 5.52 -10.13 18.29
N GLY A 227 4.61 -10.97 17.80
CA GLY A 227 3.35 -10.53 17.19
C GLY A 227 3.45 -10.07 15.73
N ILE A 228 4.65 -10.03 15.14
CA ILE A 228 4.86 -9.70 13.73
C ILE A 228 5.23 -10.97 12.94
N LYS A 229 4.55 -11.20 11.81
CA LYS A 229 4.94 -12.17 10.78
C LYS A 229 5.35 -11.42 9.50
N VAL A 230 6.59 -11.60 9.07
CA VAL A 230 7.07 -11.07 7.78
C VAL A 230 6.63 -12.00 6.66
N ILE A 231 6.03 -11.44 5.61
CA ILE A 231 5.71 -12.13 4.36
C ILE A 231 6.58 -11.58 3.23
N GLU A 232 6.81 -12.41 2.20
CA GLU A 232 7.75 -12.10 1.11
C GLU A 232 7.05 -11.90 -0.24
N HIS A 233 5.80 -12.34 -0.37
CA HIS A 233 5.04 -12.23 -1.61
C HIS A 233 3.57 -11.83 -1.33
N PRO A 234 2.93 -11.01 -2.20
CA PRO A 234 1.53 -10.61 -2.04
C PRO A 234 0.55 -11.78 -1.93
N GLU A 235 0.79 -12.88 -2.62
CA GLU A 235 -0.07 -14.07 -2.60
C GLU A 235 -0.27 -14.66 -1.19
N SER A 236 0.70 -14.47 -0.28
CA SER A 236 0.56 -14.89 1.12
C SER A 236 -0.59 -14.18 1.85
N ILE A 237 -1.06 -13.03 1.36
CA ILE A 237 -2.22 -12.30 1.92
C ILE A 237 -3.47 -13.16 1.86
N GLU A 238 -3.76 -13.83 0.74
CA GLU A 238 -4.94 -14.68 0.60
C GLU A 238 -4.86 -15.90 1.53
N GLU A 239 -3.67 -16.48 1.67
CA GLU A 239 -3.41 -17.60 2.57
C GLU A 239 -3.68 -17.21 4.04
N ILE A 240 -3.16 -16.06 4.47
CA ILE A 240 -3.39 -15.50 5.81
C ILE A 240 -4.89 -15.30 6.07
N VAL A 241 -5.61 -14.72 5.11
CA VAL A 241 -7.05 -14.48 5.27
C VAL A 241 -7.81 -15.80 5.41
N ARG A 242 -7.45 -16.81 4.62
CA ARG A 242 -8.03 -18.16 4.72
C ARG A 242 -7.74 -18.79 6.09
N GLU A 243 -6.51 -18.69 6.59
CA GLU A 243 -6.13 -19.19 7.92
C GLU A 243 -6.93 -18.53 9.04
N LEU A 244 -7.10 -17.21 8.98
CA LEU A 244 -7.86 -16.45 9.98
C LEU A 244 -9.35 -16.81 9.97
N LEU A 245 -9.93 -17.07 8.80
CA LEU A 245 -11.32 -17.53 8.67
C LEU A 245 -11.54 -18.93 9.26
N VAL A 246 -10.57 -19.83 9.13
CA VAL A 246 -10.65 -21.19 9.69
C VAL A 246 -10.39 -21.18 11.20
N GLY A 247 -9.42 -20.39 11.67
CA GLY A 247 -9.03 -20.31 13.08
C GLY A 247 -10.00 -19.53 13.98
N GLY A 248 -10.91 -18.73 13.42
CA GLY A 248 -11.92 -17.98 14.17
C GLY A 248 -13.16 -18.79 14.59
N GLY A 249 -13.21 -20.10 14.27
CA GLY A 249 -14.37 -20.98 14.47
C GLY A 249 -14.32 -21.94 15.66
N THR A 250 -13.34 -21.80 16.57
CA THR A 250 -13.19 -22.60 17.80
C THR A 250 -13.15 -21.71 19.02
#